data_AF-A0A432QYA5-F1
#
_entry.id   AF-A0A432QYA5-F1
#
_cell.length_a   1.000
_cell.length_b   1.000
_cell.length_c   1.000
_cell.angle_alpha   90.00
_cell.angle_beta   90.00
_cell.angle_gamma   90.00
#
_symmetry.space_group_name_H-M   'P 1'
#
loop_
_entity.id
_entity.type
_entity.pdbx_description
1 polymer ?
#
loop_
_entity_poly.entity_id
_entity_poly.type
_entity_poly.pdbx_seq_one_letter_code
_entity_poly.pdbx_strand_id
1 'polypeptide(L)'
;MRKVFLVLSLLLTFQSAFACSSDCYQCHSDIPKDKEHKVLATCTNCHPKHSESAFNSKCGADCFECHSVKKVMELSDAHKVLEKCIGCHKELESSESNDLYNRLLN
;
A
#
# COMPACT_ATOMS: atom_id res chain seq x y z
N MET A 1 40.35 4.55 7.27
CA MET A 1 39.51 4.85 6.10
C MET A 1 38.78 3.60 5.55
N ARG A 2 39.47 2.47 5.31
CA ARG A 2 38.85 1.21 4.81
C ARG A 2 37.74 0.61 5.70
N LYS A 3 37.83 0.78 7.03
CA LYS A 3 36.77 0.34 7.96
C LYS A 3 35.53 1.24 7.96
N VAL A 4 35.68 2.53 7.65
CA VAL A 4 34.57 3.51 7.56
C VAL A 4 33.74 3.25 6.30
N PHE A 5 34.39 2.91 5.18
CA PHE A 5 33.72 2.51 3.95
C PHE A 5 32.89 1.22 4.11
N LEU A 6 33.38 0.24 4.87
CA LEU A 6 32.63 -1.00 5.14
C LEU A 6 31.36 -0.77 5.97
N VAL A 7 31.40 0.14 6.95
CA VAL A 7 30.23 0.48 7.76
C VAL A 7 29.19 1.27 6.95
N LEU A 8 29.65 2.20 6.10
CA LEU A 8 28.76 3.00 5.25
C LEU A 8 28.05 2.16 4.18
N SER A 9 28.73 1.14 3.63
CA SER A 9 28.14 0.21 2.65
C SER A 9 27.10 -0.74 3.26
N LEU A 10 27.14 -0.99 4.58
CA LEU A 10 26.20 -1.88 5.26
C LEU A 10 24.88 -1.17 5.65
N LEU A 11 24.91 0.15 5.79
CA LEU A 11 23.72 0.95 6.13
C LEU A 11 22.78 1.19 4.95
N LEU A 12 23.29 1.13 3.71
CA LEU A 12 22.51 1.39 2.49
C LEU A 12 21.63 0.21 2.04
N THR A 13 21.88 -1.01 2.54
CA THR A 13 21.13 -2.21 2.12
C THR A 13 19.93 -2.54 3.02
N PHE A 14 19.71 -1.80 4.10
CA PHE A 14 18.67 -2.12 5.08
C PHE A 14 17.30 -1.51 4.77
N GLN A 15 17.20 -0.62 3.78
CA GLN A 15 15.96 0.12 3.48
C GLN A 15 15.01 -0.63 2.52
N SER A 16 15.47 -1.64 1.80
CA SER A 16 14.66 -2.35 0.80
C SER A 16 13.77 -3.47 1.36
N ALA A 17 14.00 -3.92 2.60
CA ALA A 17 13.30 -5.09 3.15
C ALA A 17 11.82 -4.86 3.51
N PHE A 18 11.36 -3.60 3.54
CA PHE A 18 10.00 -3.26 4.01
C PHE A 18 8.99 -3.00 2.89
N ALA A 19 9.42 -2.96 1.62
CA ALA A 19 8.54 -2.70 0.48
C ALA A 19 7.70 -3.92 0.02
N CYS A 20 7.86 -5.09 0.65
CA CYS A 20 7.22 -6.35 0.22
C CYS A 20 5.94 -6.72 0.99
N SER A 21 5.59 -5.92 2.00
CA SER A 21 4.47 -6.24 2.88
C SER A 21 3.17 -5.66 2.35
N SER A 22 2.08 -6.42 2.45
CA SER A 22 0.73 -5.87 2.29
C SER A 22 0.23 -5.15 3.54
N ASP A 23 1.08 -5.01 4.55
CA ASP A 23 0.83 -4.17 5.72
C ASP A 23 0.99 -2.70 5.33
N CYS A 24 -0.14 -2.03 5.13
CA CYS A 24 -0.21 -0.62 4.74
C CYS A 24 0.56 0.30 5.71
N TYR A 25 0.63 -0.07 7.00
CA TYR A 25 1.31 0.73 8.02
C TYR A 25 2.85 0.71 7.89
N GLN A 26 3.42 -0.22 7.12
CA GLN A 26 4.88 -0.24 6.86
C GLN A 26 5.31 0.95 6.00
N CYS A 27 4.46 1.36 5.05
CA CYS A 27 4.73 2.50 4.16
C CYS A 27 4.02 3.78 4.61
N HIS A 28 2.84 3.65 5.24
CA HIS A 28 2.02 4.78 5.68
C HIS A 28 1.94 4.85 7.21
N SER A 29 2.98 5.42 7.84
CA SER A 29 3.07 5.56 9.31
C SER A 29 2.00 6.44 9.93
N ASP A 30 1.44 7.36 9.14
CA ASP A 30 0.58 8.44 9.62
C ASP A 30 -0.92 8.13 9.47
N ILE A 31 -1.25 6.88 9.13
CA ILE A 31 -2.65 6.42 9.08
C ILE A 31 -3.27 6.55 10.48
N PRO A 32 -4.43 7.23 10.61
CA PRO A 32 -5.14 7.35 11.87
C PRO A 32 -5.42 5.98 12.50
N LYS A 33 -5.14 5.84 13.80
CA LYS A 33 -5.41 4.59 14.55
C LYS A 33 -6.87 4.54 15.05
N ASP A 34 -7.81 4.86 14.17
CA ASP A 34 -9.24 4.92 14.46
C ASP A 34 -9.98 3.63 14.09
N LYS A 35 -11.30 3.60 14.26
CA LYS A 35 -12.11 2.43 13.94
C LYS A 35 -12.23 2.16 12.44
N GLU A 36 -12.08 3.20 11.62
CA GLU A 36 -12.28 3.14 10.17
C GLU A 36 -11.07 2.50 9.48
N HIS A 37 -9.86 2.83 9.94
CA HIS A 37 -8.60 2.31 9.38
C HIS A 37 -8.11 1.00 10.02
N LYS A 38 -8.77 0.53 11.10
CA LYS A 38 -8.47 -0.77 11.71
C LYS A 38 -8.56 -1.94 10.74
N VAL A 39 -9.40 -1.82 9.71
CA VAL A 39 -9.61 -2.88 8.73
C VAL A 39 -8.35 -3.18 7.90
N LEU A 40 -7.42 -2.22 7.78
CA LEU A 40 -6.16 -2.40 7.05
C LEU A 40 -5.29 -3.54 7.61
N ALA A 41 -5.37 -3.78 8.92
CA ALA A 41 -4.65 -4.89 9.56
C ALA A 41 -5.21 -6.27 9.19
N THR A 42 -6.40 -6.34 8.58
CA THR A 42 -7.04 -7.60 8.23
C THR A 42 -6.61 -8.12 6.85
N CYS A 43 -6.13 -7.24 5.97
CA CYS A 43 -5.72 -7.57 4.62
C CYS A 43 -4.59 -8.61 4.59
N THR A 44 -3.64 -8.48 5.52
CA THR A 44 -2.47 -9.36 5.64
C THR A 44 -2.80 -10.78 6.10
N ASN A 45 -4.01 -11.01 6.63
CA ASN A 45 -4.46 -12.36 7.01
C ASN A 45 -4.58 -13.27 5.79
N CYS A 46 -4.98 -12.73 4.64
CA CYS A 46 -5.11 -13.46 3.38
C CYS A 46 -4.00 -13.10 2.37
N HIS A 47 -3.49 -11.87 2.44
CA HIS A 47 -2.41 -11.36 1.59
C HIS A 47 -1.15 -11.07 2.42
N PRO A 48 -0.43 -12.08 2.94
CA PRO A 48 0.68 -11.85 3.87
C PRO A 48 1.90 -11.22 3.21
N LYS A 49 2.09 -11.41 1.89
CA LYS A 49 3.25 -10.92 1.12
C LYS A 49 2.85 -10.65 -0.33
N HIS A 50 3.46 -9.64 -0.93
CA HIS A 50 3.49 -9.44 -2.37
C HIS A 50 4.96 -9.47 -2.84
N SER A 51 5.19 -9.77 -4.12
CA SER A 51 6.55 -9.72 -4.68
C SER A 51 7.04 -8.28 -4.82
N GLU A 52 8.35 -8.03 -4.72
CA GLU A 52 8.91 -6.69 -4.98
C GLU A 52 8.52 -6.14 -6.37
N SER A 53 8.42 -7.05 -7.34
CA SER A 53 7.97 -6.71 -8.69
C SER A 53 6.52 -6.21 -8.74
N ALA A 54 5.66 -6.68 -7.83
CA ALA A 54 4.25 -6.27 -7.79
C ALA A 54 4.09 -4.80 -7.37
N PHE A 55 5.09 -4.23 -6.69
CA PHE A 55 5.09 -2.84 -6.27
C PHE A 55 6.06 -1.96 -7.09
N ASN A 56 6.64 -2.47 -8.19
CA ASN A 56 7.71 -1.78 -8.91
C ASN A 56 8.84 -1.29 -7.97
N SER A 57 9.13 -2.06 -6.92
CA SER A 57 10.06 -1.71 -5.82
C SER A 57 9.74 -0.41 -5.08
N LYS A 58 8.50 0.10 -5.13
CA LYS A 58 8.05 1.30 -4.42
C LYS A 58 7.11 0.94 -3.27
N CYS A 59 7.50 1.29 -2.05
CA CYS A 59 6.61 1.25 -0.89
C CYS A 59 5.38 2.14 -1.16
N GLY A 60 4.17 1.63 -0.95
CA GLY A 60 2.94 2.39 -1.18
C GLY A 60 2.60 2.56 -2.67
N ALA A 61 3.18 1.75 -3.57
CA ALA A 61 2.67 1.64 -4.93
C ALA A 61 1.19 1.24 -4.89
N ASP A 62 0.43 1.82 -5.82
CA ASP A 62 -0.99 1.57 -5.94
C ASP A 62 -1.21 0.11 -6.34
N CYS A 63 -1.80 -0.66 -5.43
CA CYS A 63 -2.08 -2.08 -5.61
C CYS A 63 -2.97 -2.34 -6.84
N PHE A 64 -3.75 -1.33 -7.24
CA PHE A 64 -4.68 -1.41 -8.34
C PHE A 64 -4.06 -1.07 -9.71
N GLU A 65 -2.77 -0.68 -9.77
CA GLU A 65 -2.04 -0.60 -11.06
C GLU A 65 -2.03 -1.94 -11.80
N CYS A 66 -1.97 -3.04 -11.07
CA CYS A 66 -1.97 -4.39 -11.64
C CYS A 66 -3.33 -5.07 -11.59
N HIS A 67 -4.24 -4.62 -10.70
CA HIS A 67 -5.53 -5.25 -10.46
C HIS A 67 -6.66 -4.22 -10.52
N SER A 68 -7.62 -4.42 -11.42
CA SER A 68 -8.85 -3.60 -11.42
C SER A 68 -9.61 -3.79 -10.11
N VAL A 69 -9.85 -2.69 -9.40
CA VAL A 69 -10.60 -2.66 -8.13
C VAL A 69 -11.95 -3.33 -8.29
N LYS A 70 -12.67 -2.98 -9.37
CA LYS A 70 -13.98 -3.55 -9.68
C LYS A 70 -13.92 -5.07 -9.75
N LYS A 71 -12.95 -5.61 -10.49
CA LYS A 71 -12.79 -7.06 -10.62
C LYS A 71 -12.43 -7.70 -9.27
N VAL A 72 -11.56 -7.08 -8.48
CA VAL A 72 -11.17 -7.58 -7.14
C VAL A 72 -12.39 -7.66 -6.22
N MET A 73 -13.23 -6.63 -6.20
CA MET A 73 -14.47 -6.59 -5.41
C MET A 73 -15.47 -7.67 -5.84
N GLU A 74 -15.51 -8.03 -7.12
CA GLU A 74 -16.37 -9.10 -7.65
C GLU A 74 -15.91 -10.51 -7.24
N LEU A 75 -14.64 -10.71 -6.87
CA LEU A 75 -14.10 -12.03 -6.49
C LEU A 75 -14.55 -12.51 -5.10
N SER A 76 -14.88 -11.59 -4.18
CA SER A 76 -15.28 -11.95 -2.81
C SER A 76 -16.02 -10.83 -2.11
N ASP A 77 -17.03 -11.18 -1.31
CA ASP A 77 -17.72 -10.22 -0.43
C ASP A 77 -16.76 -9.53 0.56
N ALA A 78 -15.68 -10.20 0.98
CA ALA A 78 -14.68 -9.60 1.86
C ALA A 78 -13.98 -8.40 1.20
N HIS A 79 -13.83 -8.42 -0.14
CA HIS A 79 -13.21 -7.33 -0.88
C HIS A 79 -14.12 -6.11 -1.07
N LYS A 80 -15.44 -6.22 -0.84
CA LYS A 80 -16.36 -5.07 -0.91
C LYS A 80 -16.06 -4.00 0.13
N VAL A 81 -15.24 -4.32 1.14
CA VAL A 81 -14.67 -3.31 2.06
C VAL A 81 -14.01 -2.13 1.33
N LEU A 82 -13.48 -2.37 0.12
CA LEU A 82 -12.86 -1.35 -0.71
C LEU A 82 -13.81 -0.22 -1.11
N GLU A 83 -15.12 -0.49 -1.23
CA GLU A 83 -16.13 0.54 -1.55
C GLU A 83 -16.12 1.68 -0.53
N LYS A 84 -15.96 1.33 0.76
CA LYS A 84 -15.88 2.29 1.86
C LYS A 84 -14.61 3.13 1.78
N CYS A 85 -13.48 2.48 1.49
CA CYS A 85 -12.19 3.14 1.32
C CYS A 85 -12.27 4.17 0.18
N ILE A 86 -12.78 3.76 -0.98
CA ILE A 86 -12.95 4.62 -2.16
C ILE A 86 -13.89 5.79 -1.83
N GLY A 87 -15.02 5.53 -1.18
CA GLY A 87 -15.99 6.56 -0.82
C GLY A 87 -15.37 7.69 0.00
N CYS A 88 -14.72 7.36 1.12
CA CYS A 88 -14.10 8.38 1.98
C CYS A 88 -12.89 9.05 1.31
N HIS A 89 -11.99 8.29 0.68
CA HIS A 89 -10.78 8.86 0.09
C HIS A 89 -11.06 9.74 -1.15
N LYS A 90 -12.12 9.45 -1.91
CA LYS A 90 -12.60 10.31 -3.00
C LYS A 90 -13.09 11.67 -2.50
N GLU A 91 -13.79 11.71 -1.37
CA GLU A 91 -14.31 12.96 -0.79
C GLU A 91 -13.18 13.84 -0.21
N LEU A 92 -12.11 13.21 0.29
CA LEU A 92 -10.91 13.88 0.78
C LEU A 92 -10.02 14.44 -0.35
N GLU A 93 -10.19 13.96 -1.59
CA GLU A 93 -9.38 14.33 -2.78
C GLU A 93 -9.70 15.75 -3.32
N SER A 94 -10.62 16.49 -2.68
CA SER A 94 -10.91 17.89 -3.01
C SER A 94 -9.78 18.88 -2.65
N SER A 95 -8.68 18.40 -2.06
CA SER A 95 -7.42 19.14 -1.90
C SER A 95 -6.22 18.34 -2.48
N GLU A 96 -5.81 18.71 -3.70
CA GLU A 96 -4.60 18.29 -4.44
C GLU A 96 -4.29 16.77 -4.56
N SER A 97 -4.89 16.12 -5.57
CA SER A 97 -4.24 15.14 -6.49
C SER A 97 -5.32 14.34 -7.22
N ASN A 98 -5.59 14.65 -8.49
CA ASN A 98 -6.69 14.10 -9.31
C ASN A 98 -6.42 12.69 -9.89
N ASP A 99 -5.52 11.91 -9.28
CA ASP A 99 -4.98 10.68 -9.89
C ASP A 99 -5.61 9.40 -9.32
N LEU A 100 -5.94 9.33 -8.02
CA LEU A 100 -6.39 8.08 -7.41
C LEU A 100 -7.77 7.70 -7.93
N TYR A 101 -8.74 8.61 -7.91
CA TYR A 101 -10.11 8.34 -8.37
C TYR A 101 -10.20 7.89 -9.83
N ASN A 102 -9.43 8.50 -10.73
CA ASN A 102 -9.46 8.18 -12.16
C ASN A 102 -8.77 6.84 -12.50
N ARG A 103 -7.84 6.39 -11.65
CA ARG A 103 -7.17 5.09 -11.78
C ARG A 103 -7.97 3.93 -11.19
N LEU A 104 -8.90 4.22 -10.27
CA LEU A 104 -9.76 3.21 -9.64
C LEU A 104 -10.96 2.79 -10.50
N LEU A 105 -11.31 3.58 -11.53
CA LEU A 105 -12.47 3.36 -12.41
C LEU A 105 -12.13 2.71 -13.77
N ASN A 106 -10.86 2.67 -14.15
CA ASN A 106 -10.39 2.14 -15.44
C ASN A 106 -9.75 0.75 -15.31
#